data_AF-A0A392RPH0-F1
#
_entry.id   AF-A0A392RPH0-F1
#
_cell.length_a   1.000
_cell.length_b   1.000
_cell.length_c   1.000
_cell.angle_alpha   90.00
_cell.angle_beta   90.00
_cell.angle_gamma   90.00
#
_symmetry.space_group_name_H-M   'P 1'
#
loop_
_entity.id
_entity.type
_entity.pdbx_description
1 polymer ?
#
loop_
_entity_poly.entity_id
_entity_poly.type
_entity_poly.pdbx_seq_one_letter_code
_entity_poly.pdbx_strand_id
1 'polypeptide(L)' 'MHDLVQDMGREIVRQESPDHPGKRSRLWFTKDIVEVLEKNT' A
#
# COMPACT_ATOMS: atom_id res chain seq x y z
N MET A 1 -3.67 -4.50 -18.78
CA MET A 1 -3.27 -3.13 -18.41
C MET A 1 -1.78 -3.22 -18.16
N HIS A 2 -0.94 -2.62 -19.01
CA HIS A 2 0.52 -2.81 -19.02
C HIS A 2 1.10 -2.88 -17.60
N ASP A 3 1.86 -3.92 -17.28
CA ASP A 3 2.37 -4.19 -15.92
C ASP A 3 3.05 -2.96 -15.30
N LEU A 4 3.76 -2.18 -16.12
CA LEU A 4 4.39 -0.91 -15.75
C LEU A 4 3.41 0.14 -15.21
N VAL A 5 2.23 0.28 -15.81
CA VAL A 5 1.21 1.24 -15.37
C VAL A 5 0.62 0.79 -14.02
N GLN A 6 0.48 -0.51 -13.82
CA GLN A 6 -0.01 -1.07 -12.58
C GLN A 6 1.01 -0.89 -11.44
N ASP A 7 2.29 -1.16 -11.70
CA ASP A 7 3.39 -0.93 -10.76
C ASP A 7 3.51 0.54 -10.39
N MET A 8 3.48 1.44 -11.38
CA MET A 8 3.50 2.87 -11.13
C MET A 8 2.32 3.31 -10.25
N GLY A 9 1.11 2.82 -10.53
CA GLY A 9 -0.07 3.10 -9.70
C GLY A 9 0.05 2.59 -8.27
N ARG A 10 0.64 1.40 -8.08
CA ARG A 10 0.92 0.86 -6.73
C ARG A 10 1.95 1.72 -5.99
N GLU A 11 3.01 2.14 -6.67
CA GLU A 11 4.08 2.94 -6.06
C GLU A 11 3.60 4.34 -5.70
N ILE A 12 2.76 4.98 -6.53
CA ILE A 12 2.13 6.27 -6.19
C ILE A 12 1.39 6.17 -4.85
N VAL A 13 0.56 5.13 -4.66
CA VAL A 13 -0.17 4.92 -3.40
C VAL A 13 0.77 4.62 -2.24
N ARG A 14 1.86 3.87 -2.48
CA ARG A 14 2.88 3.59 -1.46
C ARG A 14 3.58 4.87 -0.99
N GLN A 15 3.83 5.80 -1.90
CA GLN A 15 4.48 7.08 -1.62
C GLN A 15 3.59 8.08 -0.85
N GLU A 16 2.27 7.90 -0.83
CA GLU A 16 1.36 8.71 0.01
C GLU A 16 1.76 8.65 1.50
N SER A 17 2.21 7.48 1.95
CA SER A 17 2.77 7.30 3.29
C SER A 17 3.73 6.10 3.33
N PRO A 18 5.03 6.32 3.07
CA PRO A 18 6.00 5.23 2.95
C PRO A 18 6.10 4.36 4.20
N ASP A 19 6.09 4.99 5.37
CA ASP A 19 6.33 4.32 6.66
C ASP A 19 5.05 3.95 7.42
N HIS A 20 3.89 4.47 6.99
CA HIS A 20 2.61 4.26 7.69
C HIS A 20 1.56 3.74 6.71
N PRO A 21 1.54 2.42 6.42
CA PRO A 21 0.63 1.86 5.44
C PRO A 21 -0.84 2.18 5.71
N GLY A 22 -1.25 2.25 6.98
CA GLY A 22 -2.62 2.57 7.39
C GLY A 22 -3.08 4.00 7.06
N LYS A 23 -2.16 4.90 6.67
CA LYS A 23 -2.50 6.27 6.21
C LYS A 23 -2.67 6.37 4.70
N ARG A 24 -2.41 5.30 3.96
CA ARG A 24 -2.56 5.27 2.49
C ARG A 24 -4.02 5.06 2.11
N SER A 25 -4.40 5.56 0.94
CA SER A 25 -5.76 5.41 0.42
C SER A 25 -6.15 3.94 0.16
N ARG A 26 -5.17 3.09 -0.22
CA ARG A 26 -5.35 1.66 -0.53
C ARG A 26 -4.10 0.86 -0.17
N LEU A 27 -4.30 -0.43 0.12
CA LEU A 27 -3.22 -1.39 0.36
C LEU A 27 -3.23 -2.49 -0.70
N TRP A 28 -2.07 -2.73 -1.32
CA TRP A 28 -1.90 -3.73 -2.37
C TRP A 28 -1.04 -4.91 -1.93
N PHE A 29 -0.15 -4.70 -0.98
CA PHE A 29 0.77 -5.72 -0.49
C PHE A 29 0.19 -6.39 0.74
N THR A 30 0.10 -7.72 0.73
CA THR A 30 -0.42 -8.51 1.86
C THR A 30 0.31 -8.20 3.17
N LYS A 31 1.62 -7.93 3.11
CA LYS A 31 2.42 -7.54 4.28
C LYS A 31 1.87 -6.28 4.94
N ASP A 32 1.58 -5.26 4.13
CA ASP A 32 1.06 -3.98 4.62
C ASP A 32 -0.35 -4.13 5.19
N ILE A 33 -1.17 -5.00 4.60
CA ILE A 33 -2.52 -5.32 5.08
C ILE A 33 -2.45 -6.00 6.45
N VAL A 34 -1.61 -7.03 6.59
CA VAL A 34 -1.42 -7.74 7.86
C VAL A 34 -0.90 -6.78 8.93
N GLU A 35 0.10 -5.97 8.62
CA GLU A 35 0.65 -4.98 9.55
C GLU A 35 -0.43 -4.00 10.05
N VAL A 36 -1.29 -3.51 9.16
CA VAL A 36 -2.38 -2.61 9.54
C VAL A 36 -3.42 -3.32 10.39
N LEU A 37 -3.79 -4.56 10.07
CA LEU A 37 -4.76 -5.32 10.86
C LEU A 37 -4.24 -5.66 12.26
N GLU A 38 -2.97 -6.07 12.37
CA GLU A 38 -2.34 -6.39 13.65
C GLU A 38 -2.19 -5.15 14.55
N LYS A 39 -1.83 -3.99 13.98
CA LYS A 39 -1.67 -2.74 14.74
C LYS A 39 -2.99 -2.07 15.17
N ASN A 40 -4.13 -2.49 14.61
CA ASN A 40 -5.45 -1.97 14.97
C ASN A 40 -6.21 -2.87 15.97
N THR A 41 -5.57 -3.93 16.49
CA THR A 41 -6.09 -4.76 17.59
C THR A 41 -5.42 -4.35 18.89
#